data_AF-A0A258QXS1-F1
#
_entry.id   AF-A0A258QXS1-F1
#
_cell.length_a   1.000
_cell.length_b   1.000
_cell.length_c   1.000
_cell.angle_alpha   90.00
_cell.angle_beta   90.00
_cell.angle_gamma   90.00
#
_symmetry.space_group_name_H-M   'P 1'
#
loop_
_entity.id
_entity.type
_entity.pdbx_description
1 polymer ?
#
loop_
_entity_poly.entity_id
_entity_poly.type
_entity_poly.pdbx_seq_one_letter_code
_entity_poly.pdbx_strand_id
1 'polypeptide(L)'
;MSPDPRTILGQAAAFARAGQMDKAIEGFRLAVQLQPALVDGHRMLAMALIQAGQPDEALPSARRTANLVPKDPHAAILLAVALQGVGQF
;
A
#
# COMPACT_ATOMS: atom_id res chain seq x y z
N MET A 1 -9.52 9.61 21.47
CA MET A 1 -8.30 9.96 20.70
C MET A 1 -8.25 9.00 19.53
N SER A 2 -8.29 9.50 18.30
CA SER A 2 -8.13 8.63 17.12
C SER A 2 -6.70 8.08 17.10
N PRO A 3 -6.48 6.78 16.84
CA PRO A 3 -5.14 6.21 16.84
C PRO A 3 -4.25 6.85 15.76
N ASP A 4 -2.96 7.04 16.07
CA ASP A 4 -1.99 7.61 15.14
C ASP A 4 -1.87 6.74 13.87
N PRO A 5 -1.89 7.32 12.66
CA PRO A 5 -1.72 6.59 11.39
C PRO A 5 -0.51 5.66 11.37
N ARG A 6 0.61 6.05 12.01
CA ARG A 6 1.83 5.23 12.10
C ARG A 6 1.65 4.02 13.02
N THR A 7 0.86 4.17 14.08
CA THR A 7 0.51 3.04 14.97
C THR A 7 -0.37 2.04 14.23
N ILE A 8 -1.37 2.53 13.50
CA ILE A 8 -2.25 1.68 12.66
C ILE A 8 -1.42 0.97 11.59
N LEU A 9 -0.50 1.68 10.94
CA LEU A 9 0.43 1.11 9.97
C LEU A 9 1.28 -0.02 10.57
N GLY A 10 1.81 0.17 11.77
CA GLY A 10 2.58 -0.85 12.49
C GLY A 10 1.75 -2.09 12.83
N GLN A 11 0.51 -1.92 13.26
CA GLN A 11 -0.43 -3.03 13.52
C GLN A 11 -0.78 -3.77 12.23
N ALA A 12 -1.08 -3.04 11.16
CA ALA A 12 -1.35 -3.61 9.85
C ALA A 12 -0.15 -4.42 9.32
N ALA A 13 1.07 -3.92 9.53
CA ALA A 13 2.29 -4.66 9.20
C ALA A 13 2.43 -5.95 10.00
N ALA A 14 2.02 -5.96 11.27
CA ALA A 14 2.00 -7.16 12.09
C ALA A 14 0.98 -8.19 11.57
N PHE A 15 -0.22 -7.74 11.15
CA PHE A 15 -1.20 -8.63 10.52
C PHE A 15 -0.68 -9.24 9.22
N ALA A 16 0.00 -8.47 8.37
CA ALA A 16 0.60 -8.98 7.14
C ALA A 16 1.63 -10.08 7.42
N ARG A 17 2.50 -9.87 8.44
CA ARG A 17 3.49 -10.88 8.86
C ARG A 17 2.85 -12.13 9.44
N ALA A 18 1.68 -12.01 10.05
CA ALA A 18 0.89 -13.13 10.55
C ALA A 18 0.07 -13.83 9.46
N GLY A 19 0.21 -13.45 8.18
CA GLY A 19 -0.58 -14.00 7.06
C GLY A 19 -2.03 -13.51 7.00
N GLN A 20 -2.42 -12.58 7.87
CA GLN A 20 -3.77 -12.01 7.91
C GLN A 20 -3.86 -10.83 6.92
N MET A 21 -3.78 -11.13 5.62
CA MET A 21 -3.63 -10.11 4.57
C MET A 21 -4.82 -9.16 4.49
N ASP A 22 -6.05 -9.65 4.66
CA ASP A 22 -7.26 -8.81 4.61
C ASP A 22 -7.23 -7.71 5.69
N LYS A 23 -6.90 -8.08 6.94
CA LYS A 23 -6.76 -7.12 8.05
C LYS A 23 -5.61 -6.15 7.82
N ALA A 24 -4.53 -6.61 7.20
CA ALA A 24 -3.42 -5.75 6.87
C ALA A 24 -3.83 -4.68 5.85
N ILE A 25 -4.53 -5.08 4.78
CA ILE A 25 -5.05 -4.17 3.75
C ILE A 25 -6.00 -3.15 4.37
N GLU A 26 -6.95 -3.57 5.22
CA GLU A 26 -7.85 -2.66 5.94
C GLU A 26 -7.07 -1.64 6.79
N GLY A 27 -6.10 -2.09 7.56
CA GLY A 27 -5.27 -1.22 8.38
C GLY A 27 -4.43 -0.24 7.54
N PHE A 28 -3.84 -0.69 6.43
CA PHE A 28 -3.10 0.19 5.53
C PHE A 28 -4.02 1.23 4.87
N ARG A 29 -5.24 0.84 4.45
CA ARG A 29 -6.25 1.77 3.92
C ARG A 29 -6.60 2.85 4.94
N LEU A 30 -6.83 2.45 6.20
CA LEU A 30 -7.12 3.41 7.26
C LEU A 30 -5.94 4.36 7.51
N ALA A 31 -4.70 3.84 7.53
CA ALA A 31 -3.51 4.67 7.72
C ALA A 31 -3.35 5.74 6.62
N VAL A 32 -3.57 5.37 5.35
CA VAL A 32 -3.49 6.34 4.24
C VAL A 32 -4.68 7.30 4.17
N GLN A 33 -5.85 6.89 4.66
CA GLN A 33 -7.00 7.79 4.79
C GLN A 33 -6.75 8.87 5.85
N LEU A 34 -6.18 8.48 6.99
CA LEU A 34 -5.86 9.42 8.06
C LEU A 34 -4.66 10.31 7.72
N GLN A 35 -3.68 9.79 6.98
CA GLN A 35 -2.54 10.57 6.50
C GLN A 35 -2.25 10.29 5.01
N PRO A 36 -2.85 11.05 4.08
CA PRO A 36 -2.69 10.86 2.63
C PRO A 36 -1.26 11.03 2.08
N ALA A 37 -0.37 11.64 2.86
CA ALA A 37 1.05 11.81 2.53
C ALA A 37 1.97 10.75 3.18
N LEU A 38 1.41 9.76 3.89
CA LEU A 38 2.18 8.71 4.54
C LEU A 38 2.71 7.72 3.49
N VAL A 39 3.96 7.92 3.06
CA VAL A 39 4.62 7.14 2.00
C VAL A 39 4.61 5.65 2.33
N ASP A 40 4.98 5.27 3.55
CA ASP A 40 5.01 3.87 3.96
C ASP A 40 3.62 3.23 3.93
N GLY A 41 2.56 3.98 4.26
CA GLY A 41 1.18 3.49 4.16
C GLY A 41 0.80 3.16 2.73
N HIS A 42 1.06 4.08 1.79
CA HIS A 42 0.78 3.84 0.36
C HIS A 42 1.62 2.71 -0.21
N ARG A 43 2.90 2.61 0.19
CA ARG A 43 3.81 1.55 -0.23
C ARG A 43 3.34 0.18 0.24
N MET A 44 2.99 0.06 1.53
CA MET A 44 2.54 -1.20 2.12
C MET A 44 1.16 -1.61 1.59
N LEU A 45 0.25 -0.64 1.38
CA LEU A 45 -1.05 -0.90 0.76
C LEU A 45 -0.90 -1.43 -0.68
N ALA A 46 -0.09 -0.76 -1.50
CA ALA A 46 0.16 -1.18 -2.88
C ALA A 46 0.76 -2.60 -2.93
N MET A 47 1.76 -2.86 -2.09
CA MET A 47 2.40 -4.18 -2.03
C MET A 47 1.43 -5.28 -1.59
N ALA A 48 0.61 -5.03 -0.56
CA ALA A 48 -0.36 -6.00 -0.07
C ALA A 48 -1.44 -6.32 -1.11
N LEU A 49 -1.95 -5.31 -1.83
CA LEU A 49 -2.95 -5.50 -2.90
C LEU A 49 -2.37 -6.24 -4.10
N ILE A 50 -1.12 -5.97 -4.49
CA ILE A 50 -0.42 -6.75 -5.53
C ILE A 50 -0.31 -8.22 -5.11
N GLN A 51 0.07 -8.50 -3.86
CA GLN A 51 0.17 -9.87 -3.34
C GLN A 51 -1.19 -10.57 -3.26
N ALA A 52 -2.27 -9.82 -3.03
CA ALA A 52 -3.64 -10.32 -3.02
C ALA A 52 -4.21 -10.53 -4.44
N GLY A 53 -3.45 -10.26 -5.50
CA GLY A 53 -3.94 -10.39 -6.88
C GLY A 53 -4.92 -9.28 -7.28
N GLN A 54 -4.87 -8.13 -6.62
CA GLN A 54 -5.73 -6.96 -6.86
C GLN A 54 -4.92 -5.76 -7.39
N PRO A 55 -4.25 -5.88 -8.55
CA PRO A 55 -3.37 -4.83 -9.08
C PRO A 55 -4.13 -3.54 -9.45
N ASP A 56 -5.39 -3.63 -9.85
CA ASP A 56 -6.24 -2.47 -10.14
C ASP A 56 -6.43 -1.57 -8.91
N GLU A 57 -6.65 -2.18 -7.74
CA GLU A 57 -6.80 -1.46 -6.47
C GLU A 57 -5.45 -0.96 -5.94
N ALA A 58 -4.34 -1.62 -6.31
CA ALA A 58 -2.99 -1.21 -5.92
C ALA A 58 -2.52 0.05 -6.67
N LEU A 59 -2.98 0.25 -7.91
CA LEU A 59 -2.48 1.27 -8.82
C LEU A 59 -2.49 2.70 -8.24
N PRO A 60 -3.57 3.18 -7.59
CA PRO A 60 -3.58 4.51 -6.98
C PRO A 60 -2.50 4.68 -5.91
N SER A 61 -2.33 3.68 -5.05
CA SER A 61 -1.35 3.70 -3.95
C SER A 61 0.09 3.59 -4.48
N ALA A 62 0.31 2.77 -5.50
CA ALA A 62 1.60 2.65 -6.17
C ALA A 62 2.00 3.97 -6.86
N ARG A 63 1.06 4.59 -7.60
CA ARG A 63 1.26 5.91 -8.22
C ARG A 63 1.53 6.99 -7.18
N ARG A 64 0.81 6.97 -6.06
CA ARG A 64 1.03 7.94 -4.97
C ARG A 64 2.42 7.78 -4.36
N THR A 65 2.87 6.55 -4.14
CA THR A 65 4.23 6.26 -3.66
C THR A 65 5.27 6.80 -4.64
N ALA A 66 5.15 6.51 -5.94
CA ALA A 66 6.08 7.00 -6.96
C ALA A 66 6.12 8.53 -7.06
N ASN A 67 4.97 9.20 -6.89
CA ASN A 67 4.92 10.66 -6.88
C ASN A 67 5.58 11.28 -5.64
N LEU A 68 5.46 10.64 -4.47
CA LEU A 68 6.04 11.14 -3.23
C LEU A 68 7.55 10.87 -3.13
N VAL A 69 8.02 9.74 -3.69
CA VAL A 69 9.43 9.33 -3.68
C VAL A 69 9.91 8.96 -5.10
N PRO A 70 10.05 9.94 -6.01
CA PRO A 70 10.33 9.67 -7.44
C PRO A 70 11.71 9.06 -7.71
N LYS A 71 12.62 9.09 -6.73
CA LYS A 71 13.96 8.48 -6.82
C LYS A 71 14.05 7.11 -6.17
N ASP A 72 12.96 6.62 -5.58
CA ASP A 72 12.93 5.29 -4.95
C ASP A 72 12.63 4.21 -6.01
N PRO A 73 13.59 3.30 -6.30
CA PRO A 73 13.36 2.22 -7.25
C PRO A 73 12.23 1.28 -6.82
N HIS A 74 11.97 1.11 -5.52
CA HIS A 74 10.87 0.28 -5.05
C HIS A 74 9.51 0.87 -5.43
N ALA A 75 9.38 2.19 -5.39
CA ALA A 75 8.15 2.87 -5.81
C ALA A 75 7.88 2.69 -7.31
N ALA A 76 8.94 2.76 -8.13
CA ALA A 76 8.85 2.49 -9.56
C ALA A 76 8.45 1.02 -9.85
N ILE A 77 9.02 0.06 -9.12
CA ILE A 77 8.68 -1.37 -9.25
C ILE A 77 7.21 -1.61 -8.89
N LEU A 78 6.72 -1.06 -7.76
CA LEU A 78 5.32 -1.21 -7.36
C LEU A 78 4.36 -0.67 -8.42
N LEU A 79 4.67 0.48 -9.01
CA LEU A 79 3.88 1.06 -10.08
C LEU A 79 3.91 0.20 -11.34
N ALA A 80 5.08 -0.31 -11.74
CA ALA A 80 5.23 -1.18 -12.90
C ALA A 80 4.43 -2.48 -12.74
N VAL A 81 4.53 -3.14 -11.59
CA VAL A 81 3.80 -4.39 -11.32
C VAL A 81 2.29 -4.15 -11.29
N ALA A 82 1.83 -3.06 -10.65
CA ALA A 82 0.41 -2.70 -10.68
C ALA A 82 -0.08 -2.48 -12.12
N LEU A 83 0.65 -1.71 -12.93
CA LEU A 83 0.30 -1.45 -14.34
C LEU A 83 0.27 -2.73 -15.19
N GLN A 84 1.23 -3.63 -15.00
CA GLN A 84 1.24 -4.93 -15.70
C GLN A 84 0.05 -5.80 -15.32
N GLY A 85 -0.40 -5.74 -14.06
CA GLY A 85 -1.59 -6.46 -13.62
C GLY A 85 -2.88 -5.90 -14.22
N VAL A 86 -3.01 -4.57 -14.31
CA VAL A 86 -4.16 -3.91 -14.96
C VAL A 86 -4.17 -4.12 -16.48
N GLY A 87 -3.01 -4.32 -17.12
CA GLY A 87 -2.92 -4.48 -18.58
C GLY A 87 -3.29 -5.86 -19.12
N GLN A 88 -3.60 -6.85 -18.28
CA GLN A 88 -3.82 -8.26 -18.68
C GLN A 88 -5.28 -8.61 -19.05
N PHE A 89 -6.02 -7.69 -19.68
CA PHE A 89 -7.40 -7.94 -20.14
C PHE A 89 -7.47 -8.40 -21.61
#